data_AF-A0A1I3SJY6-F1
#
_entry.id   AF-A0A1I3SJY6-F1
#
_cell.length_a   1.000
_cell.length_b   1.000
_cell.length_c   1.000
_cell.angle_alpha   90.00
_cell.angle_beta   90.00
_cell.angle_gamma   90.00
#
_symmetry.space_group_name_H-M   'P 1'
#
loop_
_entity.id
_entity.type
_entity.pdbx_description
1 polymer ?
#
loop_
_entity_poly.entity_id
_entity_poly.type
_entity_poly.pdbx_seq_one_letter_code
_entity_poly.pdbx_strand_id
1 'polypeptide(L)'
;GTETTYDETTTIIALNADDTNIDYTDENGLVTQLDLTDLVDNLETVTSLTFNTTTNQLEYIDEDGTRNPVDLSSLVHTGTQGSIFFAGADGNPTEDNNQLFWDETNNRMGIGTNTPDNKLQVSGAIRSAGFLNSDGNAGEPSYRFTDDTNTGMYSPAADEIGFTVGGVEALNIDETSGATTVTINETLDLDGPVLDENDLPGTPGQVLTATATGTVWASGDDADSDPTNEHNTAFSADGTNLTITDGGSALSVPLTDIDSEVTQVVTAGNTIATHQSASGTSTDILETVTTFVENTDGTVTYTNENNVATTVGSVGPQGATGPPGPAGVDGVSPTITLVKETIGIVFAAAHTQANGTNSFNINCSVTRTGVGRYTVAFATAHPNGVNYDIAFGVQEDAVNRDSRLASVVTGTQTANGFQVMVATGDNGVTADVLVDEVWYFNTSATKEVITDVTVSKPGPSAPGGSGTNTATPTGAITGNLVSDNFQDGNGNAPFDLQIRNNSGTTFANGYQILLDNVPYSSIPNLNLGDHTLVINDNGDGTYDYLFSYTNSVAAWASVPKITGDLPVPAGTGSSCGCVTFYSN
;
A
#
# COMPACT_ATOMS: atom_id res chain seq x y z
N GLY A 1 142.45 26.72 -91.61
CA GLY A 1 141.18 26.00 -91.52
C GLY A 1 140.11 27.02 -91.24
N THR A 2 139.03 27.00 -92.00
CA THR A 2 137.82 27.76 -91.69
C THR A 2 136.91 26.86 -90.88
N GLU A 3 136.78 27.18 -89.60
CA GLU A 3 135.81 26.60 -88.69
C GLU A 3 134.48 27.32 -88.89
N THR A 4 133.37 26.60 -88.96
CA THR A 4 132.02 27.16 -89.04
C THR A 4 131.22 26.54 -87.91
N THR A 5 130.94 27.34 -86.89
CA THR A 5 130.09 26.97 -85.75
C THR A 5 128.63 27.21 -86.15
N TYR A 6 127.79 26.18 -86.06
CA TYR A 6 126.34 26.33 -86.07
C TYR A 6 125.90 26.57 -84.63
N ASP A 7 125.38 27.76 -84.37
CA ASP A 7 124.73 28.10 -83.10
C ASP A 7 123.22 27.93 -83.35
N GLU A 8 122.61 26.92 -82.74
CA GLU A 8 121.15 26.72 -82.75
C GLU A 8 120.52 27.69 -81.75
N THR A 9 119.66 28.59 -82.22
CA THR A 9 118.97 29.55 -81.35
C THR A 9 117.60 29.05 -80.93
N THR A 10 117.31 29.31 -79.65
CA THR A 10 116.06 29.26 -78.88
C THR A 10 114.74 29.09 -79.66
N THR A 11 114.07 27.97 -79.43
CA THR A 11 112.65 27.74 -79.78
C THR A 11 111.75 28.52 -78.82
N ILE A 12 110.82 29.29 -79.36
CA ILE A 12 109.77 29.96 -78.56
C ILE A 12 108.46 29.22 -78.82
N ILE A 13 107.81 28.80 -77.73
CA ILE A 13 106.46 28.26 -77.72
C ILE A 13 105.62 29.19 -76.86
N ALA A 14 104.64 29.83 -77.46
CA ALA A 14 103.73 30.73 -76.76
C ALA A 14 102.31 30.56 -77.30
N LEU A 15 101.31 30.75 -76.44
CA LEU A 15 99.97 31.05 -76.92
C LEU A 15 100.07 32.38 -77.67
N ASN A 16 99.58 32.39 -78.90
CA ASN A 16 99.70 33.58 -79.73
C ASN A 16 98.64 34.62 -79.32
N ALA A 17 98.60 35.75 -80.01
CA ALA A 17 97.69 36.84 -79.64
C ALA A 17 96.20 36.57 -79.95
N ASP A 18 95.86 35.49 -80.65
CA ASP A 18 94.47 35.10 -80.92
C ASP A 18 93.87 34.20 -79.83
N ASP A 19 94.68 33.77 -78.86
CA ASP A 19 94.31 32.89 -77.73
C ASP A 19 93.73 31.51 -78.15
N THR A 20 93.77 31.15 -79.44
CA THR A 20 93.25 29.88 -80.00
C THR A 20 94.34 28.96 -80.54
N ASN A 21 95.51 29.49 -80.88
CA ASN A 21 96.64 28.69 -81.37
C ASN A 21 97.90 28.86 -80.50
N ILE A 22 98.66 27.78 -80.35
CA ILE A 22 100.05 27.87 -79.89
C ILE A 22 100.95 28.07 -81.11
N ASP A 23 101.69 29.17 -81.13
CA ASP A 23 102.72 29.44 -82.13
C ASP A 23 104.01 28.70 -81.72
N TYR A 24 104.42 27.77 -82.56
CA TYR A 24 105.72 27.12 -82.50
C TYR A 24 106.62 27.77 -83.57
N THR A 25 107.69 28.47 -83.17
CA THR A 25 108.68 29.01 -84.11
C THR A 25 109.88 28.07 -84.17
N ASP A 26 110.12 27.49 -85.35
CA ASP A 26 111.27 26.61 -85.57
C ASP A 26 112.61 27.39 -85.62
N GLU A 27 113.72 26.66 -85.68
CA GLU A 27 115.07 27.21 -85.76
C GLU A 27 115.33 28.02 -87.06
N ASN A 28 114.45 27.91 -88.05
CA ASN A 28 114.47 28.67 -89.30
C ASN A 28 113.59 29.93 -89.23
N GLY A 29 112.97 30.20 -88.07
CA GLY A 29 112.06 31.33 -87.87
C GLY A 29 110.67 31.12 -88.48
N LEU A 30 110.34 29.91 -88.93
CA LEU A 30 109.03 29.58 -89.45
C LEU A 30 108.07 29.29 -88.30
N VAL A 31 106.98 30.06 -88.25
CA VAL A 31 105.92 29.86 -87.25
C VAL A 31 104.93 28.82 -87.76
N THR A 32 104.77 27.73 -87.01
CA THR A 32 103.69 26.76 -87.17
C THR A 32 102.66 26.99 -86.08
N GLN A 33 101.40 27.14 -86.48
CA GLN A 33 100.31 27.34 -85.54
C GLN A 33 99.65 25.99 -85.25
N LEU A 34 99.63 25.58 -83.98
CA LEU A 34 98.84 24.45 -83.54
C LEU A 34 97.48 24.96 -83.07
N ASP A 35 96.44 24.67 -83.85
CA ASP A 35 95.06 24.99 -83.51
C ASP A 35 94.58 24.15 -82.34
N LEU A 36 94.17 24.84 -81.27
CA LEU A 36 93.65 24.22 -80.07
C LEU A 36 92.12 24.18 -80.06
N THR A 37 91.43 24.77 -81.04
CA THR A 37 89.96 24.88 -81.06
C THR A 37 89.30 23.50 -80.94
N ASP A 38 89.65 22.56 -81.82
CA ASP A 38 89.11 21.19 -81.79
C ASP A 38 89.48 20.43 -80.50
N LEU A 39 90.63 20.74 -79.90
CA LEU A 39 91.10 20.10 -78.66
C LEU A 39 90.37 20.64 -77.43
N VAL A 40 90.12 21.95 -77.39
CA VAL A 40 89.39 22.63 -76.32
C VAL A 40 87.91 22.24 -76.40
N ASP A 41 87.28 22.30 -77.57
CA ASP A 41 85.88 21.87 -77.79
C ASP A 41 85.65 20.43 -77.31
N ASN A 42 86.57 19.51 -77.62
CA ASN A 42 86.46 18.11 -77.18
C ASN A 42 86.60 17.92 -75.64
N LEU A 43 87.04 18.94 -74.90
CA LEU A 43 87.22 18.91 -73.44
C LEU A 43 86.25 19.83 -72.69
N GLU A 44 85.40 20.59 -73.39
CA GLU A 44 84.40 21.45 -72.77
C GLU A 44 83.20 20.66 -72.23
N THR A 45 82.53 21.23 -71.22
CA THR A 45 81.33 20.66 -70.59
C THR A 45 80.34 21.79 -70.29
N VAL A 46 79.04 21.56 -70.54
CA VAL A 46 77.84 22.38 -70.20
C VAL A 46 78.13 23.84 -69.83
N THR A 47 77.81 24.78 -70.72
CA THR A 47 78.16 26.21 -70.58
C THR A 47 77.20 27.00 -69.71
N SER A 48 75.91 26.63 -69.63
CA SER A 48 74.97 27.22 -68.69
C SER A 48 73.76 26.34 -68.42
N LEU A 49 73.16 26.49 -67.23
CA LEU A 49 71.93 25.82 -66.81
C LEU A 49 70.97 26.88 -66.29
N THR A 50 69.81 27.03 -66.92
CA THR A 50 68.81 28.06 -66.58
C THR A 50 67.42 27.45 -66.42
N PHE A 51 66.59 28.02 -65.55
CA PHE A 51 65.20 27.60 -65.40
C PHE A 51 64.29 28.54 -66.19
N ASN A 52 63.55 28.00 -67.16
CA ASN A 52 62.55 28.75 -67.91
C ASN A 52 61.20 28.69 -67.20
N THR A 53 60.84 29.77 -66.51
CA THR A 53 59.58 29.87 -65.74
C THR A 53 58.33 29.87 -66.61
N THR A 54 58.44 30.14 -67.91
CA THR A 54 57.29 30.17 -68.83
C THR A 54 56.94 28.76 -69.33
N THR A 55 57.94 27.94 -69.61
CA THR A 55 57.74 26.55 -70.06
C THR A 55 57.84 25.53 -68.92
N ASN A 56 58.28 25.95 -67.73
CA ASN A 56 58.57 25.09 -66.57
C ASN A 56 59.60 24.00 -66.89
N GLN A 57 60.69 24.38 -67.56
CA GLN A 57 61.75 23.48 -68.01
C GLN A 57 63.10 23.95 -67.51
N LEU A 58 64.00 23.00 -67.28
CA LEU A 58 65.42 23.30 -67.14
C LEU A 58 66.02 23.31 -68.54
N GLU A 59 66.65 24.42 -68.92
CA GLU A 59 67.29 24.59 -70.22
C GLU A 59 68.78 24.71 -70.00
N TYR A 60 69.54 23.75 -70.53
CA TYR A 60 70.99 23.90 -70.63
C TYR A 60 71.39 24.30 -72.04
N ILE A 61 72.42 25.15 -72.14
CA ILE A 61 73.05 25.48 -73.40
C ILE A 61 74.32 24.62 -73.49
N ASP A 62 74.46 23.87 -74.57
CA ASP A 62 75.68 23.12 -74.85
C ASP A 62 76.77 24.04 -75.43
N GLU A 63 77.93 23.45 -75.70
CA GLU A 63 79.08 24.07 -76.33
C GLU A 63 78.76 24.63 -77.74
N ASP A 64 77.80 24.03 -78.44
CA ASP A 64 77.33 24.49 -79.75
C ASP A 64 76.34 25.67 -79.68
N GLY A 65 76.04 26.15 -78.47
CA GLY A 65 75.04 27.22 -78.25
C GLY A 65 73.60 26.74 -78.42
N THR A 66 73.36 25.43 -78.52
CA THR A 66 72.04 24.83 -78.68
C THR A 66 71.36 24.69 -77.33
N ARG A 67 70.09 25.11 -77.28
CA ARG A 67 69.26 25.01 -76.08
C ARG A 67 68.61 23.63 -76.02
N ASN A 68 68.92 22.88 -74.97
CA ASN A 68 68.39 21.56 -74.71
C ASN A 68 67.37 21.61 -73.55
N PRO A 69 66.07 21.40 -73.81
CA PRO A 69 65.05 21.41 -72.78
C PRO A 69 65.01 20.07 -72.02
N VAL A 70 64.96 20.15 -70.70
CA VAL A 70 64.60 19.05 -69.82
C VAL A 70 63.23 19.37 -69.25
N ASP A 71 62.24 18.58 -69.66
CA ASP A 71 60.86 18.79 -69.23
C ASP A 71 60.67 18.44 -67.75
N LEU A 72 60.18 19.41 -66.98
CA LEU A 72 59.84 19.23 -65.56
C LEU A 72 58.32 19.22 -65.33
N SER A 73 57.52 19.20 -66.39
CA SER A 73 56.05 19.17 -66.30
C SER A 73 55.53 18.01 -65.46
N SER A 74 56.24 16.87 -65.46
CA SER A 74 55.92 15.70 -64.62
C SER A 74 56.28 15.87 -63.14
N LEU A 75 57.07 16.88 -62.77
CA LEU A 75 57.53 17.09 -61.39
C LEU A 75 56.52 17.87 -60.56
N VAL A 76 55.64 18.65 -61.20
CA VAL A 76 54.64 19.48 -60.53
C VAL A 76 53.26 18.99 -60.91
N HIS A 77 52.54 18.43 -59.94
CA HIS A 77 51.14 18.06 -60.09
C HIS A 77 50.25 19.08 -59.36
N THR A 78 49.23 19.59 -60.05
CA THR A 78 48.23 20.51 -59.50
C THR A 78 46.84 19.91 -59.67
N GLY A 79 45.89 20.33 -58.86
CA GLY A 79 44.54 19.77 -58.85
C GLY A 79 43.51 20.76 -58.35
N THR A 80 42.25 20.33 -58.36
CA THR A 80 41.15 21.13 -57.82
C THR A 80 41.33 21.34 -56.31
N GLN A 81 40.86 22.46 -55.76
CA GLN A 81 40.91 22.68 -54.31
C GLN A 81 40.16 21.56 -53.58
N GLY A 82 40.80 20.98 -52.56
CA GLY A 82 40.23 19.89 -51.77
C GLY A 82 40.48 18.48 -52.34
N SER A 83 41.11 18.38 -53.50
CA SER A 83 41.47 17.08 -54.07
C SER A 83 42.48 16.34 -53.20
N ILE A 84 42.26 15.03 -53.06
CA ILE A 84 43.25 14.10 -52.53
C ILE A 84 43.80 13.30 -53.71
N PHE A 85 45.09 13.44 -54.00
CA PHE A 85 45.72 12.73 -55.11
C PHE A 85 45.96 11.25 -54.78
N PHE A 86 45.70 10.39 -55.75
CA PHE A 86 46.02 8.96 -55.73
C PHE A 86 46.60 8.51 -57.07
N ALA A 87 47.12 7.29 -57.15
CA ALA A 87 47.69 6.78 -58.39
C ALA A 87 46.59 6.43 -59.40
N GLY A 88 46.71 6.98 -60.62
CA GLY A 88 45.89 6.61 -61.76
C GLY A 88 46.26 5.24 -62.34
N ALA A 89 45.53 4.81 -63.36
CA ALA A 89 45.78 3.53 -64.04
C ALA A 89 47.18 3.45 -64.69
N ASP A 90 47.79 4.59 -64.99
CA ASP A 90 49.14 4.76 -65.50
C ASP A 90 50.20 4.96 -64.40
N GLY A 91 49.78 5.00 -63.13
CA GLY A 91 50.64 5.24 -61.96
C GLY A 91 50.94 6.72 -61.67
N ASN A 92 50.51 7.64 -62.53
CA ASN A 92 50.68 9.08 -62.28
C ASN A 92 49.65 9.56 -61.24
N PRO A 93 49.95 10.63 -60.48
CA PRO A 93 48.94 11.25 -59.62
C PRO A 93 47.69 11.65 -60.43
N THR A 94 46.52 11.34 -59.88
CA THR A 94 45.19 11.69 -60.40
C THR A 94 44.25 12.00 -59.24
N GLU A 95 43.07 12.54 -59.55
CA GLU A 95 42.03 12.90 -58.57
C GLU A 95 40.65 12.44 -59.05
N ASP A 96 39.76 12.10 -58.11
CA ASP A 96 38.33 11.90 -58.36
C ASP A 96 37.54 12.43 -57.16
N ASN A 97 37.21 13.72 -57.22
CA ASN A 97 36.56 14.43 -56.13
C ASN A 97 35.16 13.88 -55.85
N ASN A 98 34.50 13.19 -56.78
CA ASN A 98 33.21 12.57 -56.49
C ASN A 98 33.36 11.33 -55.61
N GLN A 99 34.56 10.72 -55.55
CA GLN A 99 34.83 9.51 -54.77
C GLN A 99 35.64 9.77 -53.51
N LEU A 100 36.56 10.72 -53.52
CA LEU A 100 37.38 11.07 -52.36
C LEU A 100 37.69 12.57 -52.37
N PHE A 101 37.24 13.28 -51.33
CA PHE A 101 37.32 14.74 -51.29
C PHE A 101 37.57 15.27 -49.87
N TRP A 102 38.38 16.31 -49.77
CA TRP A 102 38.55 17.09 -48.56
C TRP A 102 37.94 18.48 -48.75
N ASP A 103 36.84 18.75 -48.05
CA ASP A 103 36.26 20.10 -48.00
C ASP A 103 37.13 20.98 -47.09
N GLU A 104 38.05 21.72 -47.71
CA GLU A 104 38.97 22.65 -47.04
C GLU A 104 38.23 23.77 -46.30
N THR A 105 37.04 24.17 -46.78
CA THR A 105 36.27 25.26 -46.16
C THR A 105 35.68 24.83 -44.83
N ASN A 106 35.13 23.61 -44.77
CA ASN A 106 34.43 23.10 -43.59
C ASN A 106 35.26 22.08 -42.77
N ASN A 107 36.46 21.73 -43.25
CA ASN A 107 37.36 20.71 -42.69
C ASN A 107 36.65 19.35 -42.54
N ARG A 108 36.19 18.78 -43.65
CA ARG A 108 35.42 17.53 -43.70
C ARG A 108 35.95 16.59 -44.79
N MET A 109 35.96 15.29 -44.50
CA MET A 109 36.32 14.25 -45.46
C MET A 109 35.05 13.63 -46.06
N GLY A 110 34.96 13.61 -47.38
CA GLY A 110 33.94 12.92 -48.15
C GLY A 110 34.50 11.69 -48.84
N ILE A 111 33.75 10.58 -48.78
CA ILE A 111 33.98 9.37 -49.57
C ILE A 111 32.69 9.08 -50.34
N GLY A 112 32.73 9.05 -51.67
CA GLY A 112 31.54 8.97 -52.52
C GLY A 112 30.71 10.25 -52.57
N THR A 113 31.21 11.36 -52.01
CA THR A 113 30.58 12.70 -52.04
C THR A 113 31.65 13.79 -51.99
N ASN A 114 31.42 14.89 -52.72
CA ASN A 114 32.24 16.11 -52.67
C ASN A 114 31.58 17.26 -51.87
N THR A 115 30.43 17.01 -51.26
CA THR A 115 29.73 17.99 -50.41
C THR A 115 29.45 17.38 -49.03
N PRO A 116 30.48 17.00 -48.26
CA PRO A 116 30.27 16.36 -46.97
C PRO A 116 29.58 17.29 -45.96
N ASP A 117 28.54 16.81 -45.28
CA ASP A 117 27.83 17.52 -44.20
C ASP A 117 28.34 17.18 -42.79
N ASN A 118 29.03 16.06 -42.65
CA ASN A 118 29.66 15.57 -41.42
C ASN A 118 31.19 15.55 -41.52
N LYS A 119 31.89 15.41 -40.38
CA LYS A 119 33.38 15.42 -40.35
C LYS A 119 34.00 14.33 -41.22
N LEU A 120 33.41 13.15 -41.20
CA LEU A 120 33.64 12.10 -42.17
C LEU A 120 32.25 11.68 -42.68
N GLN A 121 32.00 11.84 -43.98
CA GLN A 121 30.79 11.33 -44.60
C GLN A 121 31.17 10.31 -45.66
N VAL A 122 30.56 9.13 -45.60
CA VAL A 122 30.66 8.12 -46.64
C VAL A 122 29.28 7.98 -47.28
N SER A 123 29.18 8.36 -48.55
CA SER A 123 28.01 8.10 -49.37
C SER A 123 28.11 6.69 -49.95
N GLY A 124 27.63 5.72 -49.17
CA GLY A 124 27.73 4.30 -49.50
C GLY A 124 27.81 3.42 -48.25
N ALA A 125 27.95 2.11 -48.45
CA ALA A 125 28.08 1.17 -47.34
C ALA A 125 29.50 1.20 -46.74
N ILE A 126 29.58 1.20 -45.41
CA ILE A 126 30.84 1.05 -44.66
C ILE A 126 30.88 -0.36 -44.07
N ARG A 127 32.01 -1.05 -44.25
CA ARG A 127 32.36 -2.24 -43.46
C ARG A 127 33.54 -1.90 -42.55
N SER A 128 33.27 -1.57 -41.29
CA SER A 128 34.29 -1.32 -40.28
C SER A 128 34.62 -2.60 -39.51
N ALA A 129 35.82 -2.67 -38.93
CA ALA A 129 36.15 -3.72 -37.96
C ALA A 129 35.53 -3.45 -36.57
N GLY A 130 35.22 -2.18 -36.29
CA GLY A 130 34.55 -1.71 -35.08
C GLY A 130 34.51 -0.17 -35.07
N PHE A 131 33.64 0.38 -34.24
CA PHE A 131 33.60 1.81 -33.93
C PHE A 131 33.78 1.98 -32.42
N LEU A 132 34.77 2.78 -32.03
CA LEU A 132 35.01 3.15 -30.64
C LEU A 132 34.46 4.57 -30.45
N ASN A 133 33.18 4.66 -30.11
CA ASN A 133 32.51 5.94 -29.91
C ASN A 133 32.68 6.45 -28.48
N SER A 134 32.35 7.72 -28.25
CA SER A 134 32.11 8.22 -26.88
C SER A 134 30.91 7.52 -26.25
N ASP A 135 30.79 7.56 -24.93
CA ASP A 135 29.63 7.03 -24.20
C ASP A 135 28.31 7.68 -24.65
N GLY A 136 28.34 8.99 -24.94
CA GLY A 136 27.14 9.76 -25.29
C GLY A 136 26.26 10.03 -24.06
N ASN A 137 25.06 10.52 -24.29
CA ASN A 137 24.01 10.66 -23.27
C ASN A 137 22.62 10.64 -23.92
N ALA A 138 21.55 10.63 -23.13
CA ALA A 138 20.18 10.58 -23.67
C ALA A 138 19.87 11.72 -24.66
N GLY A 139 20.40 12.93 -24.45
CA GLY A 139 20.19 14.08 -25.36
C GLY A 139 21.12 14.12 -26.57
N GLU A 140 22.23 13.39 -26.52
CA GLU A 140 23.21 13.26 -27.59
C GLU A 140 23.80 11.84 -27.61
N PRO A 141 23.04 10.84 -28.10
CA PRO A 141 23.50 9.46 -28.21
C PRO A 141 24.70 9.34 -29.16
N SER A 142 25.55 8.35 -28.90
CA SER A 142 26.80 8.17 -29.65
C SER A 142 26.57 7.59 -31.05
N TYR A 143 25.56 6.72 -31.18
CA TYR A 143 24.97 6.36 -32.46
C TYR A 143 23.66 7.11 -32.62
N ARG A 144 23.56 7.94 -33.64
CA ARG A 144 22.41 8.83 -33.87
C ARG A 144 22.25 9.14 -35.35
N PHE A 145 21.17 9.83 -35.71
CA PHE A 145 20.85 10.15 -37.09
C PHE A 145 21.11 11.63 -37.39
N THR A 146 21.48 11.97 -38.62
CA THR A 146 21.94 13.32 -39.00
C THR A 146 20.97 14.43 -38.63
N ASP A 147 19.67 14.21 -38.84
CA ASP A 147 18.62 15.20 -38.58
C ASP A 147 17.86 14.95 -37.27
N ASP A 148 18.20 13.88 -36.55
CA ASP A 148 17.58 13.48 -35.29
C ASP A 148 18.69 13.15 -34.28
N THR A 149 19.22 14.21 -33.68
CA THR A 149 20.44 14.13 -32.87
C THR A 149 20.20 13.59 -31.47
N ASN A 150 18.94 13.42 -31.06
CA ASN A 150 18.55 12.96 -29.73
C ASN A 150 17.82 11.61 -29.76
N THR A 151 17.85 10.93 -30.90
CA THR A 151 17.34 9.57 -31.06
C THR A 151 18.48 8.64 -31.47
N GLY A 152 18.62 7.51 -30.77
CA GLY A 152 19.73 6.61 -31.01
C GLY A 152 20.12 5.73 -29.82
N MET A 153 21.39 5.35 -29.77
CA MET A 153 21.96 4.44 -28.75
C MET A 153 23.16 5.09 -28.06
N TYR A 154 23.28 4.88 -26.75
CA TYR A 154 24.37 5.41 -25.92
C TYR A 154 24.72 4.45 -24.77
N SER A 155 25.86 4.70 -24.10
CA SER A 155 26.35 3.93 -22.95
C SER A 155 26.14 4.76 -21.67
N PRO A 156 25.04 4.56 -20.93
CA PRO A 156 24.77 5.29 -19.67
C PRO A 156 25.78 4.94 -18.55
N ALA A 157 26.19 3.68 -18.46
CA ALA A 157 27.25 3.20 -17.59
C ALA A 157 28.07 2.08 -18.26
N ALA A 158 28.98 1.46 -17.52
CA ALA A 158 29.65 0.24 -17.95
C ALA A 158 28.65 -0.92 -18.00
N ASP A 159 28.80 -1.79 -19.00
CA ASP A 159 27.95 -2.99 -19.20
C ASP A 159 26.45 -2.68 -19.43
N GLU A 160 26.14 -1.47 -19.88
CA GLU A 160 24.77 -1.00 -20.10
C GLU A 160 24.62 -0.36 -21.49
N ILE A 161 23.46 -0.56 -22.13
CA ILE A 161 23.11 0.09 -23.39
C ILE A 161 21.72 0.73 -23.32
N GLY A 162 21.70 2.05 -23.51
CA GLY A 162 20.49 2.85 -23.51
C GLY A 162 20.02 3.17 -24.92
N PHE A 163 18.73 3.05 -25.17
CA PHE A 163 18.04 3.51 -26.37
C PHE A 163 17.25 4.76 -26.03
N THR A 164 17.55 5.86 -26.71
CA THR A 164 16.91 7.15 -26.50
C THR A 164 16.10 7.55 -27.72
N VAL A 165 14.94 8.17 -27.49
CA VAL A 165 14.09 8.77 -28.52
C VAL A 165 13.68 10.16 -28.04
N GLY A 166 13.92 11.19 -28.84
CA GLY A 166 13.56 12.55 -28.46
C GLY A 166 14.28 13.07 -27.20
N GLY A 167 15.43 12.49 -26.84
CA GLY A 167 16.19 12.88 -25.66
C GLY A 167 15.84 12.13 -24.36
N VAL A 168 14.92 11.15 -24.43
CA VAL A 168 14.47 10.35 -23.30
C VAL A 168 14.90 8.90 -23.48
N GLU A 169 15.56 8.31 -22.48
CA GLU A 169 15.90 6.89 -22.50
C GLU A 169 14.63 6.03 -22.38
N ALA A 170 14.18 5.45 -23.48
CA ALA A 170 12.96 4.66 -23.56
C ALA A 170 13.16 3.19 -23.18
N LEU A 171 14.35 2.64 -23.46
CA LEU A 171 14.71 1.26 -23.16
C LEU A 171 16.16 1.20 -22.70
N ASN A 172 16.41 0.39 -21.68
CA ASN A 172 17.74 0.14 -21.14
C ASN A 172 18.01 -1.37 -21.06
N ILE A 173 19.21 -1.80 -21.46
CA ILE A 173 19.68 -3.17 -21.25
C ILE A 173 20.92 -3.12 -20.37
N ASP A 174 20.82 -3.71 -19.18
CA ASP A 174 21.84 -3.68 -18.13
C ASP A 174 22.30 -5.11 -17.84
N GLU A 175 23.62 -5.34 -17.84
CA GLU A 175 24.22 -6.52 -17.24
C GLU A 175 24.81 -6.17 -15.88
N THR A 176 24.14 -6.66 -14.83
CA THR A 176 24.65 -6.57 -13.47
C THR A 176 24.92 -7.97 -12.91
N SER A 177 26.20 -8.29 -12.75
CA SER A 177 26.68 -9.50 -12.05
C SER A 177 26.26 -10.84 -12.67
N GLY A 178 26.27 -10.96 -14.00
CA GLY A 178 25.89 -12.21 -14.69
C GLY A 178 24.42 -12.28 -15.10
N ALA A 179 23.64 -11.22 -14.84
CA ALA A 179 22.22 -11.15 -15.15
C ALA A 179 21.94 -9.97 -16.09
N THR A 180 21.46 -10.27 -17.30
CA THR A 180 21.01 -9.25 -18.25
C THR A 180 19.54 -8.94 -18.00
N THR A 181 19.22 -7.67 -17.77
CA THR A 181 17.86 -7.17 -17.66
C THR A 181 17.54 -6.23 -18.81
N VAL A 182 16.27 -6.22 -19.23
CA VAL A 182 15.76 -5.24 -20.20
C VAL A 182 14.68 -4.44 -19.47
N THR A 183 14.91 -3.15 -19.31
CA THR A 183 13.98 -2.23 -18.66
C THR A 183 13.35 -1.32 -19.72
N ILE A 184 12.02 -1.32 -19.78
CA ILE A 184 11.27 -0.33 -20.56
C ILE A 184 10.95 0.82 -19.59
N ASN A 185 11.58 1.97 -19.78
CA ASN A 185 11.38 3.14 -18.90
C ASN A 185 10.08 3.89 -19.20
N GLU A 186 9.51 3.64 -20.38
CA GLU A 186 8.25 4.21 -20.86
C GLU A 186 7.15 3.14 -20.93
N THR A 187 6.09 3.38 -21.71
CA THR A 187 5.02 2.39 -21.91
C THR A 187 5.40 1.36 -22.96
N LEU A 188 5.21 0.06 -22.66
CA LEU A 188 5.31 -1.02 -23.63
C LEU A 188 3.94 -1.25 -24.30
N ASP A 189 3.85 -0.91 -25.59
CA ASP A 189 2.73 -1.28 -26.46
C ASP A 189 3.19 -2.35 -27.45
N LEU A 190 2.39 -3.40 -27.64
CA LEU A 190 2.75 -4.57 -28.45
C LEU A 190 1.67 -4.82 -29.50
N ASP A 191 2.06 -4.78 -30.77
CA ASP A 191 1.17 -5.18 -31.88
C ASP A 191 0.90 -6.70 -31.88
N GLY A 192 1.84 -7.47 -31.32
CA GLY A 192 1.80 -8.93 -31.24
C GLY A 192 1.51 -9.43 -29.82
N PRO A 193 1.15 -10.72 -29.68
CA PRO A 193 0.98 -11.32 -28.37
C PRO A 193 2.33 -11.48 -27.65
N VAL A 194 2.30 -11.47 -26.33
CA VAL A 194 3.37 -12.07 -25.53
C VAL A 194 3.28 -13.59 -25.69
N LEU A 195 4.42 -14.28 -25.78
CA LEU A 195 4.50 -15.73 -25.89
C LEU A 195 5.17 -16.33 -24.65
N ASP A 196 4.83 -17.57 -24.32
CA ASP A 196 5.47 -18.34 -23.24
C ASP A 196 6.75 -19.07 -23.71
N GLU A 197 7.32 -19.94 -22.87
CA GLU A 197 8.55 -20.69 -23.20
C GLU A 197 8.39 -21.68 -24.37
N ASN A 198 7.17 -21.94 -24.84
CA ASN A 198 6.85 -22.83 -25.94
C ASN A 198 6.35 -22.08 -27.19
N ASP A 199 6.59 -20.77 -27.26
CA ASP A 199 6.11 -19.87 -28.34
C ASP A 199 4.57 -19.82 -28.46
N LEU A 200 3.83 -20.03 -27.36
CA LEU A 200 2.36 -20.01 -27.36
C LEU A 200 1.80 -18.70 -26.78
N PRO A 201 0.80 -18.08 -27.43
CA PRO A 201 0.12 -16.90 -26.89
C PRO A 201 -0.90 -17.31 -25.81
N GLY A 202 -1.12 -16.42 -24.84
CA GLY A 202 -2.16 -16.58 -23.84
C GLY A 202 -3.56 -16.44 -24.43
N THR A 203 -4.53 -17.09 -23.81
CA THR A 203 -5.96 -16.83 -24.07
C THR A 203 -6.46 -15.69 -23.18
N PRO A 204 -7.60 -15.04 -23.52
CA PRO A 204 -8.20 -14.03 -22.64
C PRO A 204 -8.36 -14.55 -21.20
N GLY A 205 -8.05 -13.70 -20.21
CA GLY A 205 -8.11 -14.05 -18.79
C GLY A 205 -6.80 -14.62 -18.20
N GLN A 206 -5.87 -15.07 -19.05
CA GLN A 206 -4.60 -15.61 -18.57
C GLN A 206 -3.55 -14.53 -18.28
N VAL A 207 -2.67 -14.84 -17.32
CA VAL A 207 -1.46 -14.07 -17.00
C VAL A 207 -0.25 -14.96 -17.25
N LEU A 208 0.80 -14.40 -17.85
CA LEU A 208 2.06 -15.11 -18.02
C LEU A 208 2.78 -15.16 -16.69
N THR A 209 3.02 -16.36 -16.17
CA THR A 209 3.70 -16.57 -14.89
C THR A 209 5.04 -17.28 -15.10
N ALA A 210 5.97 -17.06 -14.18
CA ALA A 210 7.27 -17.71 -14.18
C ALA A 210 7.16 -19.16 -13.65
N THR A 211 7.95 -20.04 -14.22
CA THR A 211 8.16 -21.42 -13.76
C THR A 211 9.63 -21.59 -13.33
N ALA A 212 10.01 -22.79 -12.88
CA ALA A 212 11.41 -23.08 -12.56
C ALA A 212 12.33 -23.08 -13.80
N THR A 213 11.77 -23.23 -15.00
CA THR A 213 12.54 -23.37 -16.25
C THR A 213 12.21 -22.33 -17.31
N GLY A 214 11.14 -21.55 -17.14
CA GLY A 214 10.69 -20.59 -18.14
C GLY A 214 9.43 -19.86 -17.70
N THR A 215 8.45 -19.77 -18.60
CA THR A 215 7.19 -19.08 -18.38
C THR A 215 6.03 -19.92 -18.94
N VAL A 216 4.87 -19.83 -18.31
CA VAL A 216 3.64 -20.50 -18.76
C VAL A 216 2.45 -19.57 -18.55
N TRP A 217 1.43 -19.68 -19.38
CA TRP A 217 0.15 -19.00 -19.14
C TRP A 217 -0.64 -19.70 -18.04
N ALA A 218 -1.06 -18.93 -17.04
CA ALA A 218 -1.94 -19.40 -15.97
C ALA A 218 -3.25 -18.60 -16.00
N SER A 219 -4.38 -19.29 -15.88
CA SER A 219 -5.64 -18.66 -15.47
C SER A 219 -5.55 -18.30 -13.98
N GLY A 220 -6.29 -17.28 -13.55
CA GLY A 220 -6.52 -17.07 -12.13
C GLY A 220 -7.32 -18.26 -11.60
N ASP A 221 -6.66 -19.18 -10.90
CA ASP A 221 -7.28 -20.41 -10.39
C ASP A 221 -8.34 -20.05 -9.33
N ASP A 222 -9.61 -20.18 -9.69
CA ASP A 222 -10.70 -20.44 -8.76
C ASP A 222 -10.89 -21.97 -8.61
N ALA A 223 -11.91 -22.40 -7.87
CA ALA A 223 -11.93 -23.72 -7.27
C ALA A 223 -12.09 -24.90 -8.24
N ASP A 224 -12.35 -24.67 -9.54
CA ASP A 224 -12.61 -25.74 -10.52
C ASP A 224 -11.69 -25.72 -11.77
N SER A 225 -10.77 -24.75 -11.87
CA SER A 225 -9.78 -24.61 -12.95
C SER A 225 -10.38 -24.51 -14.38
N ASP A 226 -11.64 -24.07 -14.53
CA ASP A 226 -12.25 -23.76 -15.84
C ASP A 226 -11.96 -22.31 -16.27
N PRO A 227 -11.18 -22.06 -17.34
CA PRO A 227 -10.73 -20.73 -17.76
C PRO A 227 -11.82 -19.90 -18.47
N THR A 228 -13.10 -20.24 -18.34
CA THR A 228 -14.19 -19.56 -19.02
C THR A 228 -15.15 -18.82 -18.09
N ASN A 229 -14.97 -18.93 -16.77
CA ASN A 229 -15.97 -18.42 -15.84
C ASN A 229 -15.47 -17.86 -14.49
N GLU A 230 -14.39 -17.06 -14.48
CA GLU A 230 -13.71 -16.58 -13.26
C GLU A 230 -14.48 -15.57 -12.37
N HIS A 231 -15.81 -15.61 -12.35
CA HIS A 231 -16.69 -14.78 -11.55
C HIS A 231 -17.73 -15.62 -10.80
N ASN A 232 -17.84 -15.43 -9.48
CA ASN A 232 -18.99 -15.86 -8.70
C ASN A 232 -20.25 -15.22 -9.30
N THR A 233 -21.01 -16.00 -10.06
CA THR A 233 -22.20 -15.53 -10.76
C THR A 233 -23.40 -15.42 -9.82
N ALA A 234 -23.41 -16.17 -8.72
CA ALA A 234 -24.45 -16.09 -7.71
C ALA A 234 -23.95 -16.43 -6.29
N PHE A 235 -24.56 -15.78 -5.32
CA PHE A 235 -24.48 -16.14 -3.90
C PHE A 235 -25.92 -16.33 -3.40
N SER A 236 -26.28 -17.55 -3.02
CA SER A 236 -27.65 -17.87 -2.66
C SER A 236 -27.72 -18.82 -1.46
N ALA A 237 -28.72 -18.66 -0.61
CA ALA A 237 -29.06 -19.63 0.41
C ALA A 237 -30.28 -20.43 -0.07
N ASP A 238 -30.14 -21.74 -0.22
CA ASP A 238 -31.21 -22.62 -0.74
C ASP A 238 -32.07 -23.27 0.36
N GLY A 239 -31.86 -22.84 1.61
CA GLY A 239 -32.52 -23.38 2.80
C GLY A 239 -31.78 -24.54 3.45
N THR A 240 -30.81 -25.17 2.76
CA THR A 240 -29.95 -26.22 3.32
C THR A 240 -28.47 -25.85 3.31
N ASN A 241 -28.05 -25.11 2.29
CA ASN A 241 -26.67 -24.67 2.11
C ASN A 241 -26.64 -23.18 1.81
N LEU A 242 -25.53 -22.55 2.19
CA LEU A 242 -25.05 -21.37 1.49
C LEU A 242 -24.32 -21.87 0.24
N THR A 243 -24.86 -21.54 -0.93
CA THR A 243 -24.35 -21.98 -2.23
C THR A 243 -23.74 -20.80 -2.96
N ILE A 244 -22.44 -20.89 -3.22
CA ILE A 244 -21.68 -19.96 -4.06
C ILE A 244 -21.56 -20.63 -5.43
N THR A 245 -22.14 -20.01 -6.45
CA THR A 245 -22.14 -20.54 -7.81
C THR A 245 -21.25 -19.67 -8.68
N ASP A 246 -20.26 -20.26 -9.33
CA ASP A 246 -19.56 -19.66 -10.46
C ASP A 246 -20.19 -20.15 -11.78
N GLY A 247 -19.56 -19.91 -12.94
CA GLY A 247 -20.16 -20.36 -14.20
C GLY A 247 -19.99 -21.85 -14.50
N GLY A 248 -19.17 -22.57 -13.74
CA GLY A 248 -18.82 -23.98 -13.96
C GLY A 248 -19.43 -24.93 -12.95
N SER A 249 -19.49 -24.52 -11.68
CA SER A 249 -19.95 -25.34 -10.56
C SER A 249 -20.47 -24.52 -9.37
N ALA A 250 -20.90 -25.21 -8.31
CA ALA A 250 -21.38 -24.56 -7.10
C ALA A 250 -20.72 -25.18 -5.87
N LEU A 251 -20.14 -24.32 -5.02
CA LEU A 251 -19.66 -24.70 -3.70
C LEU A 251 -20.80 -24.52 -2.70
N SER A 252 -21.29 -25.64 -2.16
CA SER A 252 -22.30 -25.64 -1.11
C SER A 252 -21.65 -25.82 0.26
N VAL A 253 -21.80 -24.82 1.12
CA VAL A 253 -21.46 -24.87 2.54
C VAL A 253 -22.73 -25.22 3.32
N PRO A 254 -22.80 -26.39 3.97
CA PRO A 254 -23.96 -26.78 4.76
C PRO A 254 -24.26 -25.76 5.86
N LEU A 255 -25.51 -25.28 5.90
CA LEU A 255 -25.97 -24.40 6.99
C LEU A 255 -26.13 -25.17 8.31
N THR A 256 -26.05 -26.51 8.27
CA THR A 256 -26.06 -27.37 9.45
C THR A 256 -24.94 -27.05 10.44
N ASP A 257 -23.83 -26.51 9.96
CA ASP A 257 -22.68 -26.14 10.80
C ASP A 257 -22.92 -24.85 11.60
N ILE A 258 -24.01 -24.13 11.29
CA ILE A 258 -24.46 -22.90 11.97
C ILE A 258 -25.86 -23.13 12.59
N ASP A 259 -26.35 -24.38 12.62
CA ASP A 259 -27.72 -24.67 13.06
C ASP A 259 -27.90 -24.46 14.57
N SER A 260 -29.03 -23.86 14.93
CA SER A 260 -29.45 -23.72 16.33
C SER A 260 -30.24 -24.97 16.72
N GLU A 261 -29.81 -25.67 17.77
CA GLU A 261 -30.49 -26.88 18.24
C GLU A 261 -31.26 -26.59 19.54
N VAL A 262 -32.56 -26.96 19.55
CA VAL A 262 -33.37 -27.02 20.77
C VAL A 262 -33.74 -28.47 21.02
N THR A 263 -33.22 -29.04 22.11
CA THR A 263 -33.61 -30.40 22.54
C THR A 263 -34.84 -30.32 23.44
N GLN A 264 -35.97 -30.89 22.99
CA GLN A 264 -37.18 -30.96 23.80
C GLN A 264 -36.98 -31.98 24.96
N VAL A 265 -36.95 -31.50 26.19
CA VAL A 265 -36.79 -32.33 27.40
C VAL A 265 -38.15 -32.77 27.97
N VAL A 266 -39.21 -31.99 27.75
CA VAL A 266 -40.58 -32.27 28.19
C VAL A 266 -41.38 -32.84 27.02
N THR A 267 -41.93 -34.06 27.16
CA THR A 267 -42.58 -34.80 26.05
C THR A 267 -44.10 -34.74 26.06
N ALA A 268 -44.71 -34.10 27.07
CA ALA A 268 -46.15 -33.89 27.17
C ALA A 268 -46.45 -32.53 27.82
N GLY A 269 -47.33 -31.74 27.22
CA GLY A 269 -47.64 -30.38 27.67
C GLY A 269 -48.35 -29.56 26.59
N ASN A 270 -48.62 -28.28 26.87
CA ASN A 270 -49.13 -27.33 25.90
C ASN A 270 -47.96 -26.65 25.17
N THR A 271 -48.04 -26.51 23.85
CA THR A 271 -47.07 -25.73 23.08
C THR A 271 -47.19 -24.25 23.45
N ILE A 272 -46.11 -23.69 23.98
CA ILE A 272 -46.03 -22.26 24.33
C ILE A 272 -45.16 -21.46 23.36
N ALA A 273 -44.25 -22.14 22.65
CA ALA A 273 -43.46 -21.59 21.56
C ALA A 273 -43.02 -22.72 20.63
N THR A 274 -42.63 -22.37 19.41
CA THR A 274 -42.07 -23.31 18.44
C THR A 274 -40.75 -22.72 17.95
N HIS A 275 -39.66 -23.46 18.12
CA HIS A 275 -38.36 -23.12 17.55
C HIS A 275 -38.25 -23.75 16.15
N GLN A 276 -38.03 -22.93 15.12
CA GLN A 276 -37.67 -23.42 13.80
C GLN A 276 -36.17 -23.16 13.58
N SER A 277 -35.42 -24.24 13.34
CA SER A 277 -33.97 -24.20 13.10
C SER A 277 -33.66 -23.67 11.69
N ALA A 278 -32.39 -23.36 11.40
CA ALA A 278 -31.96 -22.85 10.10
C ALA A 278 -32.09 -23.91 8.99
N SER A 279 -32.08 -25.20 9.37
CA SER A 279 -32.37 -26.34 8.49
C SER A 279 -33.86 -26.58 8.25
N GLY A 280 -34.75 -25.73 8.80
CA GLY A 280 -36.20 -25.83 8.66
C GLY A 280 -36.87 -26.80 9.64
N THR A 281 -36.11 -27.40 10.56
CA THR A 281 -36.64 -28.36 11.54
C THR A 281 -37.36 -27.62 12.67
N SER A 282 -38.61 -27.99 12.93
CA SER A 282 -39.47 -27.35 13.93
C SER A 282 -39.52 -28.18 15.21
N THR A 283 -39.17 -27.58 16.35
CA THR A 283 -39.27 -28.19 17.69
C THR A 283 -40.19 -27.35 18.57
N ASP A 284 -41.28 -27.95 19.04
CA ASP A 284 -42.18 -27.30 20.00
C ASP A 284 -41.54 -27.25 21.39
N ILE A 285 -41.72 -26.13 22.07
CA ILE A 285 -41.37 -25.91 23.47
C ILE A 285 -42.65 -26.08 24.28
N LEU A 286 -42.70 -27.12 25.12
CA LEU A 286 -43.89 -27.51 25.87
C LEU A 286 -43.84 -27.03 27.32
N GLU A 287 -44.99 -26.63 27.85
CA GLU A 287 -45.23 -26.33 29.27
C GLU A 287 -46.15 -27.37 29.93
N THR A 288 -45.92 -27.66 31.22
CA THR A 288 -46.55 -28.75 31.98
C THR A 288 -47.77 -28.37 32.85
N VAL A 289 -48.08 -27.09 33.08
CA VAL A 289 -49.24 -26.69 33.91
C VAL A 289 -50.50 -26.58 33.04
N THR A 290 -51.53 -27.34 33.38
CA THR A 290 -52.75 -27.46 32.55
C THR A 290 -53.89 -26.54 33.00
N THR A 291 -54.05 -26.30 34.30
CA THR A 291 -55.03 -25.32 34.83
C THR A 291 -54.55 -24.67 36.11
N PHE A 292 -54.98 -23.43 36.35
CA PHE A 292 -54.66 -22.65 37.54
C PHE A 292 -55.95 -21.96 38.02
N VAL A 293 -56.45 -22.33 39.21
CA VAL A 293 -57.73 -21.85 39.74
C VAL A 293 -57.54 -21.32 41.15
N GLU A 294 -58.02 -20.10 41.39
CA GLU A 294 -58.14 -19.53 42.73
C GLU A 294 -59.43 -20.05 43.39
N ASN A 295 -59.30 -20.70 44.54
CA ASN A 295 -60.44 -21.21 45.30
C ASN A 295 -61.06 -20.09 46.13
N THR A 296 -62.36 -20.20 46.43
CA THR A 296 -63.09 -19.21 47.26
C THR A 296 -62.59 -19.10 48.70
N ASP A 297 -61.69 -20.00 49.14
CA ASP A 297 -61.06 -20.01 50.46
C ASP A 297 -59.67 -19.37 50.49
N GLY A 298 -59.24 -18.75 49.38
CA GLY A 298 -57.97 -18.04 49.27
C GLY A 298 -56.76 -18.95 49.03
N THR A 299 -56.97 -20.24 48.78
CA THR A 299 -55.93 -21.14 48.28
C THR A 299 -55.93 -21.17 46.75
N VAL A 300 -54.82 -21.58 46.15
CA VAL A 300 -54.71 -21.73 44.69
C VAL A 300 -54.44 -23.19 44.35
N THR A 301 -55.25 -23.75 43.47
CA THR A 301 -55.03 -25.11 42.94
C THR A 301 -54.47 -25.01 41.53
N TYR A 302 -53.29 -25.58 41.31
CA TYR A 302 -52.83 -25.89 39.97
C TYR A 302 -52.99 -27.40 39.70
N THR A 303 -53.42 -27.75 38.50
CA THR A 303 -53.47 -29.15 38.06
C THR A 303 -52.29 -29.40 37.13
N ASN A 304 -51.43 -30.32 37.53
CA ASN A 304 -50.32 -30.75 36.70
C ASN A 304 -50.81 -31.67 35.56
N GLU A 305 -49.93 -31.95 34.62
CA GLU A 305 -50.13 -32.79 33.43
C GLU A 305 -50.58 -34.23 33.71
N ASN A 306 -50.38 -34.72 34.94
CA ASN A 306 -50.84 -36.04 35.38
C ASN A 306 -52.27 -36.00 35.96
N ASN A 307 -53.01 -34.91 35.75
CA ASN A 307 -54.29 -34.63 36.38
C ASN A 307 -54.22 -34.59 37.92
N VAL A 308 -53.02 -34.35 38.49
CA VAL A 308 -52.85 -34.22 39.94
C VAL A 308 -53.00 -32.75 40.31
N ALA A 309 -54.10 -32.47 41.00
CA ALA A 309 -54.38 -31.16 41.58
C ALA A 309 -53.51 -30.95 42.83
N THR A 310 -52.69 -29.91 42.83
CA THR A 310 -51.90 -29.47 43.97
C THR A 310 -52.40 -28.11 44.42
N THR A 311 -52.95 -28.07 45.64
CA THR A 311 -53.44 -26.85 46.26
C THR A 311 -52.36 -26.25 47.16
N VAL A 312 -52.00 -24.99 46.91
CA VAL A 312 -51.01 -24.25 47.68
C VAL A 312 -51.69 -23.07 48.35
N GLY A 313 -51.60 -23.03 49.68
CA GLY A 313 -52.11 -21.96 50.54
C GLY A 313 -51.98 -22.35 52.01
N SER A 314 -51.71 -21.38 52.89
CA SER A 314 -51.52 -21.61 54.32
C SER A 314 -52.87 -21.63 55.06
N VAL A 315 -53.36 -22.82 55.37
CA VAL A 315 -54.45 -22.96 56.35
C VAL A 315 -53.82 -22.85 57.75
N GLY A 316 -53.93 -21.68 58.38
CA GLY A 316 -53.67 -21.56 59.83
C GLY A 316 -54.75 -22.31 60.63
N PRO A 317 -54.44 -22.90 61.80
CA PRO A 317 -55.47 -23.59 62.59
C PRO A 317 -56.52 -22.59 63.07
N GLN A 318 -57.80 -22.96 62.90
CA GLN A 318 -58.94 -22.17 63.36
C GLN A 318 -58.93 -22.04 64.89
N GLY A 319 -58.62 -20.85 65.40
CA GLY A 319 -58.82 -20.48 66.80
C GLY A 319 -60.28 -20.16 67.11
N ALA A 320 -60.71 -20.39 68.35
CA ALA A 320 -62.08 -20.11 68.82
C ALA A 320 -62.48 -18.63 68.66
N THR A 321 -63.73 -18.41 68.30
CA THR A 321 -64.37 -17.11 67.96
C THR A 321 -64.21 -16.01 69.02
N GLY A 322 -63.72 -14.84 68.61
CA GLY A 322 -63.79 -13.57 69.35
C GLY A 322 -64.26 -12.41 68.43
N PRO A 323 -64.78 -11.28 68.98
CA PRO A 323 -65.45 -10.25 68.20
C PRO A 323 -64.49 -9.49 67.27
N PRO A 324 -64.95 -8.97 66.10
CA PRO A 324 -64.10 -8.28 65.14
C PRO A 324 -63.51 -6.98 65.70
N GLY A 325 -62.19 -6.83 65.65
CA GLY A 325 -61.52 -5.52 65.73
C GLY A 325 -61.70 -4.72 64.43
N PRO A 326 -61.46 -3.39 64.44
CA PRO A 326 -61.64 -2.56 63.25
C PRO A 326 -60.72 -3.01 62.11
N ALA A 327 -61.19 -2.82 60.87
CA ALA A 327 -60.46 -3.19 59.67
C ALA A 327 -59.03 -2.60 59.67
N GLY A 328 -58.03 -3.48 59.65
CA GLY A 328 -56.67 -3.13 59.29
C GLY A 328 -56.62 -2.80 57.80
N VAL A 329 -55.83 -1.78 57.45
CA VAL A 329 -55.70 -1.15 56.13
C VAL A 329 -55.59 -2.15 54.98
N ASP A 330 -56.31 -1.86 53.88
CA ASP A 330 -56.24 -2.59 52.61
C ASP A 330 -54.78 -2.82 52.20
N GLY A 331 -54.46 -4.08 51.91
CA GLY A 331 -53.17 -4.48 51.33
C GLY A 331 -52.99 -3.80 49.98
N VAL A 332 -51.89 -3.06 49.84
CA VAL A 332 -51.53 -2.36 48.61
C VAL A 332 -51.22 -3.40 47.53
N SER A 333 -51.95 -3.34 46.40
CA SER A 333 -51.68 -4.17 45.22
C SER A 333 -50.24 -3.97 44.73
N PRO A 334 -49.54 -5.03 44.28
CA PRO A 334 -48.18 -4.92 43.78
C PRO A 334 -48.13 -3.89 42.64
N THR A 335 -47.19 -2.95 42.74
CA THR A 335 -46.95 -1.97 41.68
C THR A 335 -45.70 -2.38 40.91
N ILE A 336 -45.83 -2.42 39.58
CA ILE A 336 -44.70 -2.59 38.66
C ILE A 336 -44.14 -1.20 38.40
N THR A 337 -42.86 -1.02 38.72
CA THR A 337 -42.15 0.22 38.43
C THR A 337 -41.20 -0.03 37.27
N LEU A 338 -41.45 0.67 36.15
CA LEU A 338 -40.55 0.66 34.99
C LEU A 338 -39.62 1.86 35.10
N VAL A 339 -38.32 1.60 35.21
CA VAL A 339 -37.31 2.65 35.06
C VAL A 339 -37.07 2.83 33.57
N LYS A 340 -37.33 4.04 33.09
CA LYS A 340 -37.16 4.39 31.68
C LYS A 340 -36.05 5.40 31.54
N GLU A 341 -35.18 5.18 30.57
CA GLU A 341 -34.20 6.16 30.13
C GLU A 341 -34.53 6.64 28.73
N THR A 342 -34.34 7.93 28.51
CA THR A 342 -34.47 8.54 27.19
C THR A 342 -33.12 8.42 26.49
N ILE A 343 -33.01 7.50 25.52
CA ILE A 343 -31.83 7.43 24.66
C ILE A 343 -31.99 8.34 23.45
N GLY A 344 -30.90 9.00 23.05
CA GLY A 344 -30.85 9.76 21.80
C GLY A 344 -30.53 8.83 20.63
N ILE A 345 -31.28 8.96 19.54
CA ILE A 345 -31.03 8.27 18.27
C ILE A 345 -30.73 9.34 17.22
N VAL A 346 -29.60 9.21 16.52
CA VAL A 346 -29.19 10.17 15.48
C VAL A 346 -29.26 9.51 14.11
N PHE A 347 -29.76 10.25 13.13
CA PHE A 347 -29.69 9.92 11.71
C PHE A 347 -28.98 11.07 11.00
N ALA A 348 -27.83 10.80 10.41
CA ALA A 348 -27.01 11.85 9.81
C ALA A 348 -26.16 11.30 8.67
N ALA A 349 -25.98 12.10 7.63
CA ALA A 349 -24.95 11.89 6.61
C ALA A 349 -24.15 13.17 6.46
N ALA A 350 -22.82 13.04 6.40
CA ALA A 350 -21.92 14.16 6.22
C ALA A 350 -21.04 13.97 4.98
N HIS A 351 -20.72 15.10 4.34
CA HIS A 351 -19.88 15.17 3.15
C HIS A 351 -20.40 14.23 2.04
N THR A 352 -21.69 14.38 1.71
CA THR A 352 -22.35 13.69 0.60
C THR A 352 -21.82 14.26 -0.70
N GLN A 353 -21.08 13.47 -1.46
CA GLN A 353 -20.47 13.88 -2.73
C GLN A 353 -21.48 13.88 -3.89
N ALA A 354 -21.10 14.48 -5.02
CA ALA A 354 -21.90 14.59 -6.22
C ALA A 354 -22.38 13.25 -6.82
N ASN A 355 -21.75 12.12 -6.46
CA ASN A 355 -22.18 10.78 -6.88
C ASN A 355 -23.12 10.09 -5.87
N GLY A 356 -23.45 10.75 -4.76
CA GLY A 356 -24.28 10.20 -3.67
C GLY A 356 -23.52 9.39 -2.61
N THR A 357 -22.19 9.31 -2.70
CA THR A 357 -21.36 8.67 -1.67
C THR A 357 -21.13 9.60 -0.48
N ASN A 358 -21.15 9.06 0.74
CA ASN A 358 -20.96 9.82 1.97
C ASN A 358 -19.62 9.44 2.61
N SER A 359 -18.90 10.42 3.15
CA SER A 359 -17.70 10.13 3.97
C SER A 359 -18.07 9.66 5.38
N PHE A 360 -19.29 9.93 5.83
CA PHE A 360 -19.81 9.49 7.12
C PHE A 360 -21.34 9.38 7.08
N ASN A 361 -21.89 8.30 7.63
CA ASN A 361 -23.33 8.10 7.79
C ASN A 361 -23.64 7.32 9.08
N ILE A 362 -24.70 7.74 9.78
CA ILE A 362 -25.26 7.06 10.96
C ILE A 362 -26.72 6.74 10.67
N ASN A 363 -27.10 5.46 10.82
CA ASN A 363 -28.48 4.96 10.69
C ASN A 363 -29.20 5.36 9.39
N CYS A 364 -28.46 5.71 8.34
CA CYS A 364 -29.04 6.10 7.06
C CYS A 364 -28.15 5.71 5.88
N SER A 365 -28.71 5.76 4.68
CA SER A 365 -28.03 5.68 3.40
C SER A 365 -28.53 6.79 2.49
N VAL A 366 -27.69 7.23 1.55
CA VAL A 366 -28.04 8.24 0.56
C VAL A 366 -27.80 7.65 -0.83
N THR A 367 -28.73 7.85 -1.74
CA THR A 367 -28.61 7.42 -3.13
C THR A 367 -28.92 8.59 -4.05
N ARG A 368 -28.04 8.86 -5.03
CA ARG A 368 -28.31 9.88 -6.06
C ARG A 368 -29.31 9.35 -7.07
N THR A 369 -30.37 10.11 -7.33
CA THR A 369 -31.45 9.76 -8.26
C THR A 369 -31.51 10.67 -9.49
N GLY A 370 -30.70 11.72 -9.52
CA GLY A 370 -30.53 12.63 -10.66
C GLY A 370 -29.62 13.80 -10.26
N VAL A 371 -29.31 14.68 -11.21
CA VAL A 371 -28.57 15.92 -10.92
C VAL A 371 -29.32 16.72 -9.85
N GLY A 372 -28.65 17.01 -8.75
CA GLY A 372 -29.19 17.71 -7.59
C GLY A 372 -30.34 16.98 -6.88
N ARG A 373 -30.53 15.68 -7.10
CA ARG A 373 -31.59 14.86 -6.48
C ARG A 373 -31.04 13.64 -5.77
N TYR A 374 -31.45 13.48 -4.52
CA TYR A 374 -30.99 12.41 -3.65
C TYR A 374 -32.16 11.79 -2.88
N THR A 375 -32.06 10.51 -2.56
CA THR A 375 -32.97 9.81 -1.65
C THR A 375 -32.21 9.40 -0.41
N VAL A 376 -32.71 9.81 0.76
CA VAL A 376 -32.23 9.38 2.07
C VAL A 376 -33.13 8.25 2.57
N ALA A 377 -32.55 7.12 2.91
CA ALA A 377 -33.26 6.00 3.52
C ALA A 377 -32.68 5.69 4.90
N PHE A 378 -33.53 5.61 5.92
CA PHE A 378 -33.11 5.24 7.26
C PHE A 378 -32.99 3.71 7.40
N ALA A 379 -31.96 3.26 8.13
CA ALA A 379 -31.74 1.85 8.42
C ALA A 379 -32.86 1.25 9.30
N THR A 380 -33.49 2.10 10.12
CA THR A 380 -34.67 1.78 10.92
C THR A 380 -35.65 2.95 10.88
N ALA A 381 -36.95 2.67 10.98
CA ALA A 381 -37.97 3.72 11.03
C ALA A 381 -37.70 4.75 12.15
N HIS A 382 -37.78 6.03 11.82
CA HIS A 382 -37.60 7.15 12.73
C HIS A 382 -38.65 7.08 13.85
N PRO A 383 -38.26 7.12 15.14
CA PRO A 383 -39.18 6.96 16.27
C PRO A 383 -40.35 7.94 16.30
N ASN A 384 -40.14 9.16 15.81
CA ASN A 384 -41.19 10.19 15.74
C ASN A 384 -42.11 10.05 14.51
N GLY A 385 -42.03 8.94 13.77
CA GLY A 385 -42.79 8.74 12.54
C GLY A 385 -42.39 9.76 11.48
N VAL A 386 -43.33 10.58 11.01
CA VAL A 386 -43.08 11.65 10.02
C VAL A 386 -42.73 13.00 10.65
N ASN A 387 -42.81 13.11 11.98
CA ASN A 387 -42.71 14.39 12.71
C ASN A 387 -41.31 14.58 13.31
N TYR A 388 -40.32 14.83 12.45
CA TYR A 388 -38.95 15.11 12.87
C TYR A 388 -38.35 16.29 12.09
N ASP A 389 -37.50 17.05 12.77
CA ASP A 389 -36.83 18.19 12.17
C ASP A 389 -35.61 17.73 11.37
N ILE A 390 -35.37 18.35 10.22
CA ILE A 390 -34.22 18.03 9.36
C ILE A 390 -33.37 19.28 9.23
N ALA A 391 -32.14 19.23 9.72
CA ALA A 391 -31.17 20.30 9.54
C ALA A 391 -30.25 19.97 8.36
N PHE A 392 -30.11 20.91 7.43
CA PHE A 392 -29.17 20.79 6.30
C PHE A 392 -27.99 21.75 6.45
N GLY A 393 -26.88 21.37 5.83
CA GLY A 393 -25.88 22.33 5.40
C GLY A 393 -25.28 21.92 4.06
N VAL A 394 -24.78 22.91 3.33
CA VAL A 394 -24.16 22.74 2.02
C VAL A 394 -22.79 23.40 2.08
N GLN A 395 -21.79 22.75 1.50
CA GLN A 395 -20.46 23.32 1.37
C GLN A 395 -20.50 24.41 0.30
N GLU A 396 -19.85 25.56 0.57
CA GLU A 396 -19.78 26.67 -0.39
C GLU A 396 -19.04 26.23 -1.65
N ASP A 397 -19.60 26.54 -2.81
CA ASP A 397 -18.92 26.41 -4.11
C ASP A 397 -17.75 27.40 -4.15
N ALA A 398 -16.52 26.86 -4.17
CA ALA A 398 -15.28 27.62 -4.19
C ALA A 398 -15.12 28.53 -5.44
N VAL A 399 -15.88 28.29 -6.51
CA VAL A 399 -15.77 28.99 -7.79
C VAL A 399 -16.80 30.11 -7.93
N ASN A 400 -18.06 29.86 -7.57
CA ASN A 400 -19.15 30.80 -7.82
C ASN A 400 -19.60 31.61 -6.58
N ARG A 401 -19.16 31.24 -5.36
CA ARG A 401 -19.48 31.92 -4.08
C ARG A 401 -20.96 32.23 -3.88
N ASP A 402 -21.83 31.41 -4.46
CA ASP A 402 -23.28 31.57 -4.40
C ASP A 402 -23.88 30.65 -3.34
N SER A 403 -24.96 31.09 -2.70
CA SER A 403 -25.63 30.28 -1.68
C SER A 403 -26.34 29.11 -2.34
N ARG A 404 -26.07 27.90 -1.89
CA ARG A 404 -26.76 26.70 -2.36
C ARG A 404 -27.94 26.39 -1.44
N LEU A 405 -29.06 25.99 -2.02
CA LEU A 405 -30.27 25.63 -1.28
C LEU A 405 -30.43 24.11 -1.28
N ALA A 406 -30.35 23.49 -0.10
CA ALA A 406 -30.75 22.10 0.10
C ALA A 406 -32.09 22.07 0.84
N SER A 407 -33.04 21.29 0.33
CA SER A 407 -34.35 21.14 0.96
C SER A 407 -34.96 19.77 0.71
N VAL A 408 -35.90 19.38 1.57
CA VAL A 408 -36.69 18.17 1.40
C VAL A 408 -37.70 18.39 0.27
N VAL A 409 -37.81 17.41 -0.63
CA VAL A 409 -38.85 17.41 -1.66
C VAL A 409 -40.21 17.27 -0.96
N THR A 410 -41.09 18.24 -1.17
CA THR A 410 -42.40 18.32 -0.53
C THR A 410 -43.18 17.01 -0.64
N GLY A 411 -43.67 16.51 0.50
CA GLY A 411 -44.49 15.30 0.57
C GLY A 411 -43.72 13.98 0.62
N THR A 412 -42.38 14.01 0.67
CA THR A 412 -41.56 12.78 0.67
C THR A 412 -41.06 12.37 2.06
N GLN A 413 -41.27 13.18 3.10
CA GLN A 413 -40.85 12.87 4.46
C GLN A 413 -41.71 11.77 5.08
N THR A 414 -41.06 10.64 5.40
CA THR A 414 -41.69 9.46 6.00
C THR A 414 -40.90 9.00 7.21
N ALA A 415 -41.42 8.03 7.97
CA ALA A 415 -40.65 7.37 9.01
C ALA A 415 -39.39 6.67 8.47
N ASN A 416 -39.30 6.35 7.18
CA ASN A 416 -38.18 5.61 6.62
C ASN A 416 -37.19 6.48 5.84
N GLY A 417 -37.37 7.81 5.84
CA GLY A 417 -36.50 8.75 5.14
C GLY A 417 -37.27 9.76 4.29
N PHE A 418 -36.56 10.43 3.39
CA PHE A 418 -37.06 11.55 2.59
C PHE A 418 -36.23 11.77 1.31
N GLN A 419 -36.75 12.53 0.35
CA GLN A 419 -36.00 12.95 -0.83
C GLN A 419 -35.46 14.37 -0.65
N VAL A 420 -34.29 14.64 -1.20
CA VAL A 420 -33.59 15.93 -1.12
C VAL A 420 -33.41 16.50 -2.52
N MET A 421 -33.57 17.81 -2.63
CA MET A 421 -33.17 18.59 -3.79
C MET A 421 -32.12 19.64 -3.39
N VAL A 422 -31.07 19.75 -4.21
CA VAL A 422 -30.01 20.76 -4.09
C VAL A 422 -30.04 21.63 -5.34
N ALA A 423 -30.20 22.95 -5.15
CA ALA A 423 -30.37 23.90 -6.23
C ALA A 423 -29.48 25.14 -6.09
N THR A 424 -29.25 25.83 -7.21
CA THR A 424 -28.66 27.18 -7.23
C THR A 424 -29.56 28.13 -6.45
N GLY A 425 -29.10 28.77 -5.38
CA GLY A 425 -29.91 29.73 -4.65
C GLY A 425 -29.90 31.11 -5.31
N ASP A 426 -30.65 31.28 -6.40
CA ASP A 426 -30.85 32.60 -7.02
C ASP A 426 -32.07 33.30 -6.39
N ASN A 427 -31.97 34.61 -6.20
CA ASN A 427 -33.01 35.46 -5.62
C ASN A 427 -33.94 36.05 -6.70
N GLY A 428 -34.04 35.37 -7.86
CA GLY A 428 -34.70 35.84 -9.08
C GLY A 428 -36.12 35.30 -9.31
N VAL A 429 -36.66 35.55 -10.51
CA VAL A 429 -38.00 35.09 -10.96
C VAL A 429 -37.96 33.82 -11.84
N THR A 430 -36.77 33.27 -12.08
CA THR A 430 -36.57 32.05 -12.85
C THR A 430 -36.47 30.86 -11.90
N ALA A 431 -36.94 29.68 -12.31
CA ALA A 431 -36.83 28.48 -11.47
C ALA A 431 -35.36 28.11 -11.23
N ASP A 432 -35.01 27.84 -9.96
CA ASP A 432 -33.68 27.43 -9.56
C ASP A 432 -33.24 26.15 -10.25
N VAL A 433 -31.99 26.12 -10.69
CA VAL A 433 -31.42 24.97 -11.40
C VAL A 433 -30.90 23.96 -10.39
N LEU A 434 -31.20 22.68 -10.58
CA LEU A 434 -30.67 21.60 -9.74
C LEU A 434 -29.19 21.36 -10.03
N VAL A 435 -28.38 21.25 -8.97
CA VAL A 435 -26.93 21.09 -9.06
C VAL A 435 -26.43 20.03 -8.09
N ASP A 436 -25.36 19.34 -8.46
CA ASP A 436 -24.66 18.46 -7.54
C ASP A 436 -23.61 19.26 -6.77
N GLU A 437 -23.73 19.28 -5.45
CA GLU A 437 -22.82 19.98 -4.53
C GLU A 437 -22.62 19.10 -3.30
N VAL A 438 -21.56 19.36 -2.53
CA VAL A 438 -21.35 18.65 -1.27
C VAL A 438 -22.31 19.16 -0.19
N TRP A 439 -23.07 18.26 0.42
CA TRP A 439 -24.04 18.60 1.47
C TRP A 439 -24.06 17.58 2.62
N TYR A 440 -24.70 17.98 3.71
CA TYR A 440 -24.91 17.15 4.88
C TYR A 440 -26.28 17.39 5.50
N PHE A 441 -26.75 16.42 6.27
CA PHE A 441 -27.94 16.58 7.10
C PHE A 441 -27.75 15.91 8.46
N ASN A 442 -28.52 16.39 9.43
CA ASN A 442 -28.75 15.66 10.68
C ASN A 442 -30.22 15.78 11.10
N THR A 443 -30.70 14.71 11.73
CA THR A 443 -31.94 14.69 12.50
C THR A 443 -31.75 13.78 13.70
N SER A 444 -32.47 14.07 14.78
CA SER A 444 -32.38 13.31 16.03
C SER A 444 -33.77 12.95 16.53
N ALA A 445 -33.86 11.78 17.14
CA ALA A 445 -35.00 11.32 17.89
C ALA A 445 -34.59 11.04 19.34
N THR A 446 -35.57 10.99 20.22
CA THR A 446 -35.44 10.41 21.53
C THR A 446 -36.36 9.20 21.63
N LYS A 447 -35.87 8.11 22.22
CA LYS A 447 -36.65 6.90 22.45
C LYS A 447 -36.57 6.53 23.93
N GLU A 448 -37.73 6.36 24.57
CA GLU A 448 -37.77 5.78 25.91
C GLU A 448 -37.47 4.29 25.81
N VAL A 449 -36.45 3.84 26.53
CA VAL A 449 -36.14 2.42 26.70
C VAL A 449 -36.31 2.09 28.16
N ILE A 450 -36.87 0.92 28.43
CA ILE A 450 -36.95 0.39 29.77
C ILE A 450 -35.58 -0.19 30.09
N THR A 451 -34.89 0.42 31.04
CA THR A 451 -33.58 -0.02 31.49
C THR A 451 -33.67 -0.95 32.69
N ASP A 452 -34.78 -0.89 33.43
CA ASP A 452 -35.05 -1.80 34.53
C ASP A 452 -36.56 -2.00 34.75
N VAL A 453 -36.94 -3.20 35.19
CA VAL A 453 -38.32 -3.57 35.57
C VAL A 453 -38.29 -4.16 36.96
N THR A 454 -38.76 -3.39 37.94
CA THR A 454 -38.89 -3.87 39.31
C THR A 454 -40.35 -4.16 39.64
N VAL A 455 -40.59 -5.38 40.12
CA VAL A 455 -41.90 -5.78 40.65
C VAL A 455 -41.82 -5.72 42.17
N SER A 456 -42.56 -4.80 42.78
CA SER A 456 -42.73 -4.86 44.23
C SER A 456 -43.71 -5.98 44.57
N LYS A 457 -43.19 -7.11 45.08
CA LYS A 457 -44.02 -8.12 45.73
C LYS A 457 -44.18 -7.75 47.21
N PRO A 458 -45.38 -7.72 47.80
CA PRO A 458 -45.51 -7.75 49.25
C PRO A 458 -44.95 -9.10 49.71
N GLY A 459 -43.85 -9.07 50.46
CA GLY A 459 -43.19 -10.28 50.93
C GLY A 459 -44.15 -11.19 51.71
N PRO A 460 -44.02 -12.52 51.59
CA PRO A 460 -44.78 -13.42 52.44
C PRO A 460 -44.37 -13.17 53.89
N SER A 461 -45.35 -12.84 54.72
CA SER A 461 -45.23 -12.92 56.17
C SER A 461 -45.01 -14.39 56.54
N ALA A 462 -43.76 -14.77 56.75
CA ALA A 462 -43.41 -16.05 57.37
C ALA A 462 -43.47 -15.93 58.90
N PRO A 463 -43.89 -17.00 59.62
CA PRO A 463 -44.15 -16.98 61.05
C PRO A 463 -42.85 -16.98 61.86
N GLY A 464 -42.91 -16.44 63.08
CA GLY A 464 -41.77 -16.17 63.95
C GLY A 464 -40.72 -17.27 64.06
N GLY A 465 -39.48 -16.89 63.77
CA GLY A 465 -38.24 -17.63 64.01
C GLY A 465 -37.07 -16.79 63.51
N SER A 466 -36.43 -16.05 64.41
CA SER A 466 -35.33 -15.12 64.17
C SER A 466 -34.12 -15.77 63.49
N GLY A 467 -33.59 -15.15 62.42
CA GLY A 467 -32.31 -15.51 61.80
C GLY A 467 -32.11 -14.93 60.40
N THR A 468 -31.92 -13.61 60.28
CA THR A 468 -31.38 -12.97 59.08
C THR A 468 -29.88 -13.25 59.02
N ASN A 469 -29.41 -14.04 58.05
CA ASN A 469 -27.97 -14.08 57.73
C ASN A 469 -27.66 -12.84 56.88
N THR A 470 -27.59 -11.68 57.53
CA THR A 470 -26.83 -10.54 57.03
C THR A 470 -25.39 -10.74 57.51
N ALA A 471 -24.40 -10.62 56.63
CA ALA A 471 -22.98 -10.69 57.00
C ALA A 471 -22.54 -9.42 57.76
N THR A 472 -23.26 -9.06 58.83
CA THR A 472 -22.99 -7.88 59.65
C THR A 472 -22.09 -8.30 60.82
N PRO A 473 -20.89 -7.71 60.96
CA PRO A 473 -20.05 -7.93 62.14
C PRO A 473 -20.82 -7.63 63.43
N THR A 474 -20.73 -8.51 64.41
CA THR A 474 -21.39 -8.36 65.72
C THR A 474 -20.53 -7.61 66.73
N GLY A 475 -19.22 -7.52 66.46
CA GLY A 475 -18.22 -6.87 67.31
C GLY A 475 -18.04 -5.37 67.08
N ALA A 476 -17.23 -4.72 67.92
CA ALA A 476 -16.80 -3.34 67.73
C ALA A 476 -15.51 -3.26 66.92
N ILE A 477 -15.34 -2.24 66.07
CA ILE A 477 -14.11 -2.03 65.29
C ILE A 477 -12.91 -1.93 66.23
N THR A 478 -11.83 -2.65 65.92
CA THR A 478 -10.62 -2.72 66.76
C THR A 478 -9.35 -2.45 65.98
N GLY A 479 -8.46 -1.65 66.55
CA GLY A 479 -7.10 -1.42 66.02
C GLY A 479 -6.04 -2.36 66.61
N ASN A 480 -6.46 -3.30 67.46
CA ASN A 480 -5.57 -4.23 68.15
C ASN A 480 -5.18 -5.43 67.26
N LEU A 481 -5.75 -5.56 66.05
CA LEU A 481 -5.39 -6.53 65.03
C LEU A 481 -4.74 -5.81 63.84
N VAL A 482 -3.70 -6.42 63.28
CA VAL A 482 -3.03 -5.91 62.08
C VAL A 482 -2.91 -7.03 61.05
N SER A 483 -3.01 -6.65 59.77
CA SER A 483 -2.68 -7.55 58.66
C SER A 483 -1.18 -7.56 58.45
N ASP A 484 -0.59 -8.76 58.52
CA ASP A 484 0.82 -9.00 58.20
C ASP A 484 1.02 -9.30 56.72
N ASN A 485 0.03 -9.93 56.10
CA ASN A 485 0.00 -10.19 54.66
C ASN A 485 -1.46 -10.21 54.21
N PHE A 486 -1.76 -9.50 53.13
CA PHE A 486 -3.05 -9.58 52.45
C PHE A 486 -2.85 -9.56 50.93
N GLN A 487 -3.25 -10.66 50.29
CA GLN A 487 -3.39 -10.80 48.84
C GLN A 487 -4.83 -11.20 48.58
N ASP A 488 -5.58 -10.31 47.93
CA ASP A 488 -7.00 -10.48 47.64
C ASP A 488 -7.27 -11.28 46.35
N GLY A 489 -6.22 -11.81 45.72
CA GLY A 489 -6.28 -12.52 44.44
C GLY A 489 -6.15 -11.64 43.20
N ASN A 490 -6.12 -10.31 43.35
CA ASN A 490 -5.97 -9.37 42.24
C ASN A 490 -4.49 -9.28 41.81
N GLY A 491 -4.15 -9.82 40.63
CA GLY A 491 -2.77 -9.85 40.11
C GLY A 491 -2.15 -11.24 39.91
N ASN A 492 -2.97 -12.28 39.69
CA ASN A 492 -2.54 -13.66 39.42
C ASN A 492 -1.80 -14.37 40.58
N ALA A 493 -2.04 -13.94 41.83
CA ALA A 493 -1.59 -14.64 43.03
C ALA A 493 -2.79 -15.30 43.76
N PRO A 494 -2.60 -16.43 44.46
CA PRO A 494 -3.65 -17.04 45.28
C PRO A 494 -4.09 -16.11 46.42
N PHE A 495 -5.33 -16.30 46.91
CA PHE A 495 -5.84 -15.55 48.06
C PHE A 495 -5.06 -15.91 49.33
N ASP A 496 -4.63 -14.89 50.07
CA ASP A 496 -3.78 -15.04 51.25
C ASP A 496 -4.07 -13.94 52.27
N LEU A 497 -4.51 -14.31 53.47
CA LEU A 497 -4.76 -13.39 54.59
C LEU A 497 -4.09 -13.91 55.87
N GLN A 498 -3.09 -13.18 56.34
CA GLN A 498 -2.38 -13.44 57.59
C GLN A 498 -2.53 -12.25 58.55
N ILE A 499 -3.09 -12.51 59.73
CA ILE A 499 -3.33 -11.49 60.75
C ILE A 499 -2.47 -11.76 61.99
N ARG A 500 -2.26 -10.72 62.80
CA ARG A 500 -1.62 -10.80 64.12
C ARG A 500 -2.37 -9.98 65.16
N ASN A 501 -2.42 -10.48 66.40
CA ASN A 501 -2.71 -9.65 67.56
C ASN A 501 -1.57 -8.67 67.78
N ASN A 502 -1.82 -7.38 67.65
CA ASN A 502 -0.84 -6.31 67.82
C ASN A 502 -0.98 -5.59 69.17
N SER A 503 -1.74 -6.17 70.10
CA SER A 503 -1.90 -5.65 71.46
C SER A 503 -1.03 -6.41 72.45
N GLY A 504 -0.64 -5.73 73.53
CA GLY A 504 0.10 -6.31 74.66
C GLY A 504 -0.72 -7.27 75.53
N THR A 505 -1.95 -7.60 75.13
CA THR A 505 -2.90 -8.40 75.90
C THR A 505 -3.51 -9.51 75.04
N THR A 506 -3.96 -10.60 75.67
CA THR A 506 -4.67 -11.68 74.99
C THR A 506 -6.09 -11.24 74.58
N PHE A 507 -6.49 -11.50 73.33
CA PHE A 507 -7.89 -11.42 72.90
C PHE A 507 -8.63 -12.67 73.39
N ALA A 508 -9.53 -12.53 74.35
CA ALA A 508 -10.20 -13.67 74.98
C ALA A 508 -11.45 -14.19 74.23
N ASN A 509 -12.13 -13.33 73.46
CA ASN A 509 -13.46 -13.62 72.87
C ASN A 509 -13.44 -13.85 71.36
N GLY A 510 -12.25 -13.97 70.76
CA GLY A 510 -12.11 -14.05 69.30
C GLY A 510 -12.32 -12.71 68.59
N TYR A 511 -12.48 -12.74 67.27
CA TYR A 511 -12.62 -11.56 66.41
C TYR A 511 -13.38 -11.88 65.12
N GLN A 512 -13.74 -10.82 64.38
CA GLN A 512 -14.27 -10.90 63.03
C GLN A 512 -13.46 -10.04 62.05
N ILE A 513 -13.41 -10.49 60.80
CA ILE A 513 -12.78 -9.80 59.69
C ILE A 513 -13.83 -9.63 58.59
N LEU A 514 -14.08 -8.39 58.18
CA LEU A 514 -14.94 -8.08 57.05
C LEU A 514 -14.08 -7.67 55.85
N LEU A 515 -14.26 -8.36 54.73
CA LEU A 515 -13.92 -7.89 53.40
C LEU A 515 -15.22 -7.43 52.75
N ASP A 516 -15.33 -6.13 52.49
CA ASP A 516 -16.54 -5.48 51.98
C ASP A 516 -16.40 -5.22 50.47
N ASN A 517 -17.47 -5.41 49.71
CA ASN A 517 -17.56 -5.11 48.27
C ASN A 517 -16.46 -5.75 47.40
N VAL A 518 -16.14 -7.03 47.59
CA VAL A 518 -15.19 -7.71 46.70
C VAL A 518 -15.84 -8.08 45.36
N PRO A 519 -15.13 -7.94 44.23
CA PRO A 519 -15.70 -8.14 42.89
C PRO A 519 -15.71 -9.61 42.43
N TYR A 520 -15.77 -10.55 43.38
CA TYR A 520 -15.77 -11.99 43.10
C TYR A 520 -16.69 -12.75 44.06
N SER A 521 -17.48 -13.68 43.50
CA SER A 521 -18.51 -14.41 44.23
C SER A 521 -17.99 -15.65 44.97
N SER A 522 -16.77 -16.11 44.64
CA SER A 522 -16.17 -17.26 45.30
C SER A 522 -14.63 -17.23 45.32
N ILE A 523 -14.05 -17.82 46.36
CA ILE A 523 -12.63 -18.15 46.47
C ILE A 523 -12.51 -19.68 46.49
N PRO A 524 -12.03 -20.32 45.42
CA PRO A 524 -11.92 -21.78 45.37
C PRO A 524 -10.90 -22.32 46.39
N ASN A 525 -11.13 -23.56 46.85
CA ASN A 525 -10.24 -24.28 47.77
C ASN A 525 -9.83 -23.50 49.03
N LEU A 526 -10.76 -22.67 49.54
CA LEU A 526 -10.53 -21.83 50.70
C LEU A 526 -10.28 -22.68 51.96
N ASN A 527 -9.06 -22.58 52.49
CA ASN A 527 -8.67 -23.08 53.78
C ASN A 527 -8.88 -21.97 54.83
N LEU A 528 -9.89 -22.16 55.68
CA LEU A 528 -10.27 -21.18 56.71
C LEU A 528 -9.40 -21.27 57.98
N GLY A 529 -8.53 -22.28 58.12
CA GLY A 529 -7.98 -22.63 59.43
C GLY A 529 -9.13 -22.91 60.41
N ASP A 530 -9.12 -22.27 61.58
CA ASP A 530 -10.22 -22.38 62.57
C ASP A 530 -11.27 -21.25 62.46
N HIS A 531 -11.34 -20.54 61.33
CA HIS A 531 -12.37 -19.53 61.08
C HIS A 531 -13.65 -20.15 60.51
N THR A 532 -14.78 -19.46 60.70
CA THR A 532 -16.01 -19.66 59.94
C THR A 532 -16.21 -18.52 58.95
N LEU A 533 -16.86 -18.76 57.82
CA LEU A 533 -17.13 -17.76 56.78
C LEU A 533 -18.62 -17.63 56.51
N VAL A 534 -19.08 -16.39 56.36
CA VAL A 534 -20.37 -16.02 55.77
C VAL A 534 -20.10 -15.14 54.55
N ILE A 535 -20.73 -15.46 53.42
CA ILE A 535 -20.67 -14.68 52.17
C ILE A 535 -22.05 -14.07 51.93
N ASN A 536 -22.11 -12.79 51.60
CA ASN A 536 -23.35 -12.09 51.23
C ASN A 536 -23.21 -11.45 49.84
N ASP A 537 -24.25 -11.59 49.00
CA ASP A 537 -24.35 -10.90 47.71
C ASP A 537 -24.98 -9.52 47.94
N ASN A 538 -24.33 -8.46 47.46
CA ASN A 538 -24.79 -7.08 47.64
C ASN A 538 -25.85 -6.68 46.60
N GLY A 539 -26.13 -7.53 45.61
CA GLY A 539 -27.14 -7.31 44.57
C GLY A 539 -26.70 -6.34 43.47
N ASP A 540 -25.46 -5.88 43.51
CA ASP A 540 -24.83 -4.99 42.54
C ASP A 540 -23.61 -5.63 41.82
N GLY A 541 -23.42 -6.94 42.01
CA GLY A 541 -22.28 -7.69 41.47
C GLY A 541 -21.05 -7.74 42.39
N THR A 542 -21.13 -7.20 43.60
CA THR A 542 -20.11 -7.32 44.65
C THR A 542 -20.56 -8.19 45.82
N TYR A 543 -19.60 -8.66 46.62
CA TYR A 543 -19.84 -9.61 47.71
C TYR A 543 -19.12 -9.20 49.00
N ASP A 544 -19.71 -9.52 50.15
CA ASP A 544 -19.11 -9.33 51.46
C ASP A 544 -18.69 -10.67 52.08
N TYR A 545 -17.46 -10.76 52.57
CA TYR A 545 -16.92 -11.94 53.25
C TYR A 545 -16.64 -11.63 54.71
N LEU A 546 -17.40 -12.28 55.60
CA LEU A 546 -17.24 -12.15 57.05
C LEU A 546 -16.60 -13.41 57.64
N PHE A 547 -15.32 -13.32 58.00
CA PHE A 547 -14.61 -14.37 58.71
C PHE A 547 -14.78 -14.18 60.22
N SER A 548 -15.13 -15.24 60.94
CA SER A 548 -15.25 -15.21 62.40
C SER A 548 -14.31 -16.23 63.03
N TYR A 549 -13.61 -15.81 64.08
CA TYR A 549 -12.74 -16.65 64.90
C TYR A 549 -13.19 -16.55 66.35
N THR A 550 -13.32 -17.66 67.06
CA THR A 550 -13.89 -17.69 68.42
C THR A 550 -12.88 -18.07 69.51
N ASN A 551 -11.70 -18.57 69.14
CA ASN A 551 -10.67 -18.94 70.09
C ASN A 551 -9.90 -17.71 70.60
N SER A 552 -9.25 -17.86 71.77
CA SER A 552 -8.41 -16.80 72.31
C SER A 552 -7.08 -16.68 71.56
N VAL A 553 -6.60 -15.44 71.37
CA VAL A 553 -5.33 -15.14 70.68
C VAL A 553 -4.40 -14.45 71.66
N ALA A 554 -3.27 -15.10 71.99
CA ALA A 554 -2.28 -14.54 72.91
C ALA A 554 -1.74 -13.19 72.42
N ALA A 555 -1.23 -12.37 73.34
CA ALA A 555 -0.56 -11.11 73.01
C ALA A 555 0.55 -11.34 71.97
N TRP A 556 0.60 -10.49 70.93
CA TRP A 556 1.60 -10.56 69.85
C TRP A 556 1.61 -11.83 68.98
N ALA A 557 0.62 -12.73 69.13
CA ALA A 557 0.56 -13.97 68.37
C ALA A 557 -0.07 -13.79 66.97
N SER A 558 0.49 -14.49 65.98
CA SER A 558 -0.13 -14.67 64.67
C SER A 558 -1.28 -15.68 64.76
N VAL A 559 -2.38 -15.38 64.08
CA VAL A 559 -3.56 -16.27 64.01
C VAL A 559 -3.42 -17.27 62.85
N PRO A 560 -4.23 -18.35 62.78
CA PRO A 560 -4.24 -19.23 61.63
C PRO A 560 -4.47 -18.47 60.33
N LYS A 561 -3.69 -18.82 59.31
CA LYS A 561 -3.75 -18.20 57.98
C LYS A 561 -5.02 -18.62 57.25
N ILE A 562 -5.64 -17.69 56.52
CA ILE A 562 -6.71 -18.01 55.57
C ILE A 562 -6.10 -17.96 54.17
N THR A 563 -6.18 -19.05 53.43
CA THR A 563 -5.62 -19.14 52.07
C THR A 563 -6.61 -19.77 51.11
N GLY A 564 -6.61 -19.37 49.84
CA GLY A 564 -7.41 -20.00 48.80
C GLY A 564 -6.76 -19.85 47.43
N ASP A 565 -7.32 -20.51 46.43
CA ASP A 565 -6.88 -20.35 45.05
C ASP A 565 -7.32 -18.99 44.48
N LEU A 566 -7.01 -18.75 43.20
CA LEU A 566 -7.41 -17.55 42.48
C LEU A 566 -8.94 -17.40 42.45
N PRO A 567 -9.49 -16.22 42.80
CA PRO A 567 -10.94 -15.99 42.80
C PRO A 567 -11.61 -16.18 41.43
N VAL A 568 -12.87 -16.64 41.44
CA VAL A 568 -13.67 -16.87 40.22
C VAL A 568 -15.08 -16.28 40.41
N PRO A 569 -15.59 -15.44 39.49
CA PRO A 569 -14.91 -14.90 38.29
C PRO A 569 -13.74 -13.97 38.66
N ALA A 570 -12.73 -13.87 37.79
CA ALA A 570 -11.60 -12.96 38.00
C ALA A 570 -12.10 -11.51 37.94
N GLY A 571 -12.15 -10.83 39.10
CA GLY A 571 -12.60 -9.44 39.17
C GLY A 571 -11.65 -8.51 38.40
N THR A 572 -12.21 -7.55 37.64
CA THR A 572 -11.45 -6.57 36.83
C THR A 572 -11.22 -5.24 37.54
N GLY A 573 -11.73 -5.08 38.77
CA GLY A 573 -11.72 -3.82 39.53
C GLY A 573 -10.44 -3.58 40.35
N SER A 574 -10.17 -2.31 40.67
CA SER A 574 -9.20 -1.92 41.70
C SER A 574 -9.68 -2.41 43.07
N SER A 575 -8.81 -3.10 43.83
CA SER A 575 -9.11 -3.60 45.18
C SER A 575 -9.92 -2.60 46.02
N CYS A 576 -11.07 -3.04 46.54
CA CYS A 576 -12.00 -2.22 47.34
C CYS A 576 -11.40 -1.71 48.66
N GLY A 577 -10.22 -2.22 49.03
CA GLY A 577 -9.37 -1.69 50.09
C GLY A 577 -10.11 -1.31 51.36
N CYS A 578 -10.49 -2.28 52.21
CA CYS A 578 -10.62 -2.10 53.67
C CYS A 578 -10.90 -3.46 54.35
N VAL A 579 -9.86 -4.25 54.62
CA VAL A 579 -9.96 -5.31 55.64
C VAL A 579 -10.30 -4.61 56.96
N THR A 580 -11.51 -4.82 57.48
CA THR A 580 -11.93 -4.21 58.75
C THR A 580 -11.99 -5.26 59.84
N PHE A 581 -11.33 -4.97 60.97
CA PHE A 581 -11.26 -5.87 62.11
C PHE A 581 -12.25 -5.48 63.19
N TYR A 582 -12.94 -6.47 63.73
CA TYR A 582 -13.88 -6.31 64.82
C TYR A 582 -13.51 -7.23 65.97
N SER A 583 -13.53 -6.73 67.20
CA SER A 583 -13.45 -7.57 68.39
C SER A 583 -14.84 -8.04 68.78
N ASN A 584 -15.01 -9.34 68.96
CA ASN A 584 -16.27 -9.95 69.41
C ASN A 584 -16.69 -9.50 70.80
#